data_AF-A0A416MP16-F1
#
_entry.id   AF-A0A416MP16-F1
#
_cell.length_a   1.000
_cell.length_b   1.000
_cell.length_c   1.000
_cell.angle_alpha   90.00
_cell.angle_beta   90.00
_cell.angle_gamma   90.00
#
_symmetry.space_group_name_H-M   'P 1'
#
loop_
_entity.id
_entity.type
_entity.pdbx_description
1 polymer ?
#
loop_
_entity_poly.entity_id
_entity_poly.type
_entity_poly.pdbx_seq_one_letter_code
_entity_poly.pdbx_strand_id
1 'polypeptide(L)'
;MKISTEINSTALRFGEEKAVELVGKAGFDAWDLSMFPMCVLDKNGKVTPGNTHPFASKDYLKFVRRLKQIGLDNGIVCNQSHAPFPSTAAMQPYLMRAIECTAEAGGKICIIHPENDKSAEENARCIRNCFHLQRSAG
;
A
#
# COMPACT_ATOMS: atom_id res chain seq x y z
N MET A 1 8.74 14.80 14.77
CA MET A 1 7.44 14.25 14.31
C MET A 1 7.23 14.77 12.89
N LYS A 2 6.78 13.96 11.92
CA LYS A 2 6.53 14.39 10.54
C LYS A 2 5.04 14.63 10.34
N ILE A 3 4.67 15.72 9.67
CA ILE A 3 3.32 15.94 9.17
C ILE A 3 3.18 15.14 7.87
N SER A 4 2.26 14.17 7.86
CA SER A 4 2.02 13.26 6.73
C SER A 4 0.54 13.20 6.41
N THR A 5 0.21 12.86 5.15
CA THR A 5 -1.16 12.58 4.71
C THR A 5 -1.19 11.42 3.73
N GLU A 6 -2.31 10.70 3.72
CA GLU A 6 -2.66 9.76 2.67
C GLU A 6 -2.82 10.48 1.32
N ILE A 7 -2.55 9.75 0.23
CA ILE A 7 -2.56 10.31 -1.13
C ILE A 7 -3.78 9.88 -1.97
N ASN A 8 -4.61 8.95 -1.51
CA ASN A 8 -5.74 8.39 -2.26
C ASN A 8 -6.74 9.47 -2.68
N SER A 9 -7.15 10.33 -1.75
CA SER A 9 -8.11 11.40 -2.05
C SER A 9 -7.64 12.33 -3.18
N THR A 10 -6.33 12.59 -3.24
CA THR A 10 -5.71 13.41 -4.29
C THR A 10 -5.46 12.59 -5.57
N ALA A 11 -5.04 11.33 -5.43
CA ALA A 11 -4.76 10.42 -6.54
C ALA A 11 -6.02 10.09 -7.36
N LEU A 12 -7.18 9.99 -6.71
CA LEU A 12 -8.47 9.82 -7.40
C LEU A 12 -8.78 10.94 -8.40
N ARG A 13 -8.19 12.13 -8.22
CA ARG A 13 -8.39 13.28 -9.11
C ARG A 13 -7.25 13.50 -10.09
N PHE A 14 -6.01 13.22 -9.69
CA PHE A 14 -4.81 13.62 -10.43
C PHE A 14 -3.84 12.47 -10.75
N GLY A 15 -4.10 11.25 -10.27
CA GLY A 15 -3.14 10.14 -10.27
C GLY A 15 -2.09 10.24 -9.15
N GLU A 16 -1.48 9.11 -8.79
CA GLU A 16 -0.56 9.01 -7.66
C GLU A 16 0.70 9.87 -7.84
N GLU A 17 1.26 9.91 -9.06
CA GLU A 17 2.46 10.71 -9.33
C GLU A 17 2.22 12.19 -9.01
N LYS A 18 1.09 12.73 -9.47
CA LYS A 18 0.74 14.13 -9.20
C LYS A 18 0.32 14.34 -7.75
N ALA A 19 -0.30 13.34 -7.11
CA ALA A 19 -0.66 13.42 -5.71
C ALA A 19 0.56 13.57 -4.80
N VAL A 20 1.61 12.77 -5.01
CA VAL A 20 2.86 12.88 -4.23
C VAL A 20 3.51 14.25 -4.42
N GLU A 21 3.57 14.74 -5.67
CA GLU A 21 4.08 16.09 -5.98
C GLU A 21 3.28 17.18 -5.24
N LEU A 22 1.94 17.11 -5.27
CA LEU A 22 1.06 18.10 -4.63
C LEU A 22 1.17 18.08 -3.10
N VAL A 23 1.34 16.90 -2.49
CA VAL A 23 1.56 16.78 -1.04
C VAL A 23 2.84 17.52 -0.62
N GLY A 24 3.93 17.35 -1.36
CA GLY A 24 5.18 18.08 -1.10
C GLY A 24 5.01 19.59 -1.27
N LYS A 25 4.35 20.00 -2.35
CA LYS A 25 4.05 21.43 -2.60
C LYS A 25 3.11 22.06 -1.58
N ALA A 26 2.25 21.27 -0.93
CA ALA A 26 1.36 21.72 0.13
C ALA A 26 2.07 21.92 1.48
N GLY A 27 3.35 21.55 1.59
CA GLY A 27 4.16 21.79 2.79
C GLY A 27 4.14 20.65 3.81
N PHE A 28 3.74 19.43 3.42
CA PHE A 28 3.90 18.25 4.26
C PHE A 28 5.38 17.81 4.32
N ASP A 29 5.76 17.13 5.40
CA ASP A 29 7.10 16.54 5.54
C ASP A 29 7.20 15.16 4.85
N ALA A 30 6.04 14.52 4.68
CA ALA A 30 5.93 13.15 4.20
C ALA A 30 4.57 12.84 3.57
N TRP A 31 4.48 11.67 2.95
CA TRP A 31 3.25 11.13 2.38
C TRP A 31 3.04 9.68 2.82
N ASP A 32 1.78 9.24 2.79
CA ASP A 32 1.39 7.86 3.07
C ASP A 32 0.90 7.16 1.80
N LEU A 33 1.59 6.08 1.41
CA LEU A 33 1.28 5.34 0.19
C LEU A 33 -0.07 4.64 0.30
N SER A 34 -1.02 5.04 -0.54
CA SER A 34 -2.37 4.44 -0.56
C SER A 34 -2.50 3.41 -1.69
N MET A 35 -2.91 2.19 -1.36
CA MET A 35 -2.91 1.06 -2.31
C MET A 35 -4.31 0.55 -2.67
N PHE A 36 -5.36 1.35 -2.47
CA PHE A 36 -6.75 0.99 -2.79
C PHE A 36 -6.95 0.38 -4.19
N PRO A 37 -6.29 0.87 -5.26
CA PRO A 37 -6.51 0.33 -6.60
C PRO A 37 -5.82 -1.02 -6.87
N MET A 38 -5.07 -1.59 -5.92
CA MET A 38 -4.32 -2.84 -6.14
C MET A 38 -5.22 -4.02 -6.50
N CYS A 39 -6.40 -4.11 -5.90
CA CYS A 39 -7.40 -5.13 -6.22
C CYS A 39 -8.81 -4.59 -5.95
N VAL A 40 -9.81 -5.21 -6.60
CA VAL A 40 -11.22 -4.88 -6.39
C VAL A 40 -11.88 -6.02 -5.62
N LEU A 41 -12.39 -5.70 -4.44
CA LEU A 41 -13.24 -6.59 -3.64
C LEU A 41 -14.70 -6.28 -3.96
N ASP A 42 -15.49 -7.30 -4.28
CA ASP A 42 -16.94 -7.15 -4.29
C ASP A 42 -17.49 -7.17 -2.85
N LYS A 43 -18.78 -6.88 -2.71
CA LYS A 43 -19.50 -6.88 -1.42
C LYS A 43 -19.47 -8.23 -0.68
N ASN A 44 -19.11 -9.31 -1.35
CA ASN A 44 -19.02 -10.65 -0.79
C ASN A 44 -17.56 -11.06 -0.48
N GLY A 45 -16.61 -10.12 -0.60
CA GLY A 45 -15.20 -10.36 -0.35
C GLY A 45 -14.48 -11.11 -1.48
N LYS A 46 -15.10 -11.27 -2.65
CA LYS A 46 -14.45 -11.89 -3.80
C LYS A 46 -13.54 -10.87 -4.49
N VAL A 47 -12.29 -11.26 -4.71
CA VAL A 47 -11.37 -10.46 -5.53
C VAL A 47 -11.71 -10.64 -6.99
N THR A 48 -11.93 -9.54 -7.69
CA THR A 48 -12.02 -9.54 -9.14
C THR A 48 -10.62 -9.33 -9.71
N PRO A 49 -10.02 -10.33 -10.37
CA PRO A 49 -8.72 -10.16 -11.01
C PRO A 49 -8.84 -9.25 -12.24
N GLY A 50 -7.73 -8.59 -12.61
CA GLY A 50 -7.60 -7.97 -13.93
C GLY A 50 -7.90 -6.48 -14.03
N ASN A 51 -7.62 -5.69 -13.00
CA ASN A 51 -7.56 -4.24 -13.20
C ASN A 51 -6.23 -3.84 -13.88
N THR A 52 -6.25 -2.73 -14.63
CA THR A 52 -5.10 -2.22 -15.39
C THR A 52 -4.22 -1.27 -14.56
N HIS A 53 -4.50 -1.13 -13.26
CA HIS A 53 -3.79 -0.20 -12.40
C HIS A 53 -2.33 -0.63 -12.22
N PRO A 54 -1.35 0.30 -12.21
CA PRO A 54 0.05 -0.03 -11.99
C PRO A 54 0.32 -0.91 -10.76
N PHE A 55 -0.44 -0.71 -9.66
CA PHE A 55 -0.37 -1.57 -8.46
C PHE A 55 -0.76 -3.03 -8.70
N ALA A 56 -1.63 -3.34 -9.67
CA ALA A 56 -2.02 -4.70 -10.03
C ALA A 56 -1.08 -5.34 -11.06
N SER A 57 -0.23 -4.55 -11.72
CA SER A 57 0.69 -5.03 -12.75
C SER A 57 1.80 -5.92 -12.20
N LYS A 58 2.59 -6.55 -13.09
CA LYS A 58 3.82 -7.27 -12.69
C LYS A 58 4.95 -6.31 -12.28
N ASP A 59 4.92 -5.07 -12.76
CA ASP A 59 5.94 -4.04 -12.55
C ASP A 59 5.56 -3.06 -11.42
N TYR A 60 4.72 -3.48 -10.48
CA TYR A 60 4.22 -2.63 -9.41
C TYR A 60 5.35 -1.98 -8.57
N LEU A 61 6.47 -2.67 -8.37
CA LEU A 61 7.66 -2.10 -7.69
C LEU A 61 8.31 -0.96 -8.48
N LYS A 62 8.34 -1.06 -9.81
CA LYS A 62 8.86 0.02 -10.67
C LYS A 62 7.99 1.27 -10.53
N PHE A 63 6.68 1.10 -10.48
CA PHE A 63 5.74 2.19 -10.22
C PHE A 63 5.95 2.81 -8.83
N VAL A 64 6.07 2.00 -7.79
CA VAL A 64 6.31 2.49 -6.43
C VAL A 64 7.64 3.24 -6.31
N ARG A 65 8.70 2.73 -6.96
CA ARG A 65 10.01 3.40 -7.02
C ARG A 65 9.92 4.77 -7.69
N ARG A 66 9.07 4.90 -8.72
CA ARG A 66 8.78 6.18 -9.37
C ARG A 66 8.10 7.15 -8.40
N LEU A 67 7.10 6.71 -7.63
CA LEU A 67 6.45 7.54 -6.61
C LEU A 67 7.43 8.00 -5.53
N LYS A 68 8.30 7.09 -5.05
CA LYS A 68 9.37 7.44 -4.12
C LYS A 68 10.27 8.53 -4.67
N GLN A 69 10.72 8.40 -5.93
CA GLN A 69 11.58 9.40 -6.54
C GLN A 69 10.89 10.77 -6.62
N ILE A 70 9.62 10.81 -7.01
CA ILE A 70 8.83 12.06 -7.02
C ILE A 70 8.76 12.68 -5.64
N GLY A 71 8.55 11.87 -4.59
CA GLY A 71 8.59 12.35 -3.21
C GLY A 71 9.92 13.01 -2.87
N LEU A 72 11.03 12.31 -3.15
CA LEU A 72 12.39 12.82 -2.89
C LEU A 72 12.67 14.11 -3.67
N ASP A 73 12.26 14.17 -4.93
CA ASP A 73 12.40 15.36 -5.79
C ASP A 73 11.60 16.56 -5.26
N ASN A 74 10.54 16.32 -4.47
CA ASN A 74 9.73 17.35 -3.80
C ASN A 74 10.06 17.48 -2.30
N GLY A 75 11.18 16.92 -1.84
CA GLY A 75 11.66 17.09 -0.46
C GLY A 75 10.90 16.29 0.60
N ILE A 76 10.03 15.35 0.21
CA ILE A 76 9.23 14.54 1.12
C ILE A 76 9.58 13.05 1.03
N VAL A 77 9.34 12.30 2.10
CA VAL A 77 9.58 10.86 2.14
C VAL A 77 8.27 10.08 2.33
N CYS A 78 8.24 8.81 1.93
CA CYS A 78 7.15 7.93 2.34
C CYS A 78 7.29 7.64 3.84
N ASN A 79 6.26 7.95 4.63
CA ASN A 79 6.26 7.70 6.07
C ASN A 79 5.73 6.31 6.42
N GLN A 80 4.58 5.99 5.86
CA GLN A 80 3.87 4.72 6.01
C GLN A 80 3.06 4.40 4.75
N SER A 81 2.44 3.23 4.72
CA SER A 81 1.50 2.86 3.67
C SER A 81 0.18 2.39 4.26
N HIS A 82 -0.86 2.42 3.43
CA HIS A 82 -2.20 1.96 3.75
C HIS A 82 -2.62 0.88 2.75
N ALA A 83 -2.71 -0.34 3.26
CA ALA A 83 -3.22 -1.53 2.60
C ALA A 83 -4.65 -1.82 3.09
N PRO A 84 -5.70 -1.40 2.35
CA PRO A 84 -7.09 -1.57 2.75
C PRO A 84 -7.60 -3.00 2.50
N PHE A 85 -6.75 -4.01 2.73
CA PHE A 85 -7.07 -5.42 2.50
C PHE A 85 -7.28 -6.09 3.86
N PRO A 86 -8.42 -6.79 4.06
CA PRO A 86 -8.65 -7.51 5.30
C PRO A 86 -7.65 -8.65 5.46
N SER A 87 -7.28 -8.97 6.70
CA SER A 87 -6.30 -10.01 7.04
C SER A 87 -6.87 -11.43 6.89
N THR A 88 -7.26 -11.78 5.65
CA THR A 88 -7.81 -13.08 5.26
C THR A 88 -6.79 -13.90 4.46
N ALA A 89 -6.97 -15.22 4.40
CA ALA A 89 -6.13 -16.08 3.55
C ALA A 89 -6.22 -15.71 2.06
N ALA A 90 -7.40 -15.30 1.59
CA ALA A 90 -7.60 -14.88 0.20
C ALA A 90 -6.84 -13.58 -0.15
N MET A 91 -6.62 -12.70 0.84
CA MET A 91 -5.88 -11.44 0.64
C MET A 91 -4.37 -11.60 0.77
N GLN A 92 -3.87 -12.76 1.19
CA GLN A 92 -2.45 -12.98 1.47
C GLN A 92 -1.51 -12.52 0.33
N PRO A 93 -1.79 -12.77 -0.97
CA PRO A 93 -0.95 -12.26 -2.06
C PRO A 93 -0.88 -10.73 -2.13
N TYR A 94 -1.99 -10.05 -1.86
CA TYR A 94 -2.09 -8.59 -1.86
C TYR A 94 -1.44 -7.97 -0.63
N LEU A 95 -1.53 -8.64 0.53
CA LEU A 95 -0.84 -8.24 1.75
C LEU A 95 0.68 -8.33 1.59
N MET A 96 1.20 -9.42 1.01
CA MET A 96 2.63 -9.55 0.71
C MET A 96 3.08 -8.46 -0.27
N ARG A 97 2.32 -8.25 -1.35
CA ARG A 97 2.58 -7.16 -2.29
C ARG A 97 2.58 -5.78 -1.63
N ALA A 98 1.64 -5.52 -0.73
CA ALA A 98 1.58 -4.27 0.00
C ALA A 98 2.79 -4.05 0.91
N ILE A 99 3.29 -5.11 1.57
CA ILE A 99 4.53 -5.08 2.36
C ILE A 99 5.73 -4.73 1.45
N GLU A 100 5.82 -5.37 0.28
CA GLU A 100 6.87 -5.10 -0.72
C GLU A 100 6.81 -3.65 -1.24
N CYS A 101 5.61 -3.16 -1.60
CA CYS A 101 5.39 -1.76 -1.96
C CYS A 101 5.82 -0.79 -0.84
N THR A 102 5.50 -1.12 0.41
CA THR A 102 5.87 -0.26 1.55
C THR A 102 7.38 -0.14 1.68
N ALA A 103 8.08 -1.27 1.59
CA ALA A 103 9.54 -1.30 1.64
C ALA A 103 10.17 -0.55 0.46
N GLU A 104 9.67 -0.76 -0.76
CA GLU A 104 10.17 -0.09 -1.96
C GLU A 104 9.96 1.43 -1.90
N ALA A 105 8.80 1.88 -1.39
CA ALA A 105 8.51 3.30 -1.17
C ALA A 105 9.41 3.95 -0.11
N GLY A 106 10.07 3.15 0.73
CA GLY A 106 10.87 3.60 1.87
C GLY A 106 10.08 3.81 3.16
N GLY A 107 8.82 3.39 3.21
CA GLY A 107 8.00 3.40 4.41
C GLY A 107 8.43 2.32 5.40
N LYS A 108 8.23 2.57 6.70
CA LYS A 108 8.57 1.60 7.77
C LYS A 108 7.36 0.88 8.36
N ILE A 109 6.16 1.37 8.04
CA ILE A 109 4.90 0.92 8.61
C ILE A 109 3.95 0.63 7.45
N CYS A 110 3.36 -0.56 7.44
CA CYS A 110 2.29 -0.94 6.52
C CYS A 110 1.02 -1.15 7.34
N ILE A 111 0.03 -0.25 7.18
CA ILE A 111 -1.25 -0.35 7.86
C ILE A 111 -2.13 -1.34 7.11
N ILE A 112 -2.49 -2.44 7.77
CA ILE A 112 -3.33 -3.52 7.23
C ILE A 112 -4.66 -3.51 7.98
N HIS A 113 -5.77 -3.71 7.26
CA HIS A 113 -7.09 -3.81 7.87
C HIS A 113 -7.32 -5.19 8.50
N PRO A 114 -7.92 -5.25 9.70
CA PRO A 114 -8.35 -6.52 10.26
C PRO A 114 -9.53 -7.09 9.46
N GLU A 115 -9.68 -8.40 9.47
CA GLU A 115 -10.96 -9.04 9.23
C GLU A 115 -11.82 -8.85 10.47
N ASN A 116 -12.88 -8.04 10.35
CA ASN A 116 -13.68 -7.57 11.49
C ASN A 116 -14.38 -8.69 12.25
N ASP A 117 -14.66 -9.81 11.59
CA ASP A 117 -15.32 -10.97 12.19
C ASP A 117 -14.35 -11.92 12.92
N LYS A 118 -13.05 -11.57 12.99
CA LYS A 118 -12.01 -12.37 13.64
C LYS A 118 -11.39 -11.68 14.84
N SER A 119 -10.88 -12.49 15.77
CA SER A 119 -10.10 -12.01 16.91
C SER A 119 -8.78 -11.36 16.48
N ALA A 120 -8.16 -10.60 17.40
CA ALA A 120 -6.85 -10.00 17.17
C ALA A 120 -5.77 -11.06 16.90
N GLU A 121 -5.84 -12.20 17.61
CA GLU A 121 -4.90 -13.32 17.50
C GLU A 121 -4.99 -14.00 16.14
N GLU A 122 -6.20 -14.17 15.61
CA GLU A 122 -6.45 -14.75 14.30
C GLU A 122 -5.98 -13.83 13.17
N ASN A 123 -6.27 -12.53 13.26
CA ASN A 123 -5.75 -11.51 12.34
C ASN A 123 -4.22 -11.50 12.35
N ALA A 124 -3.61 -11.49 13.54
CA ALA A 124 -2.15 -11.51 13.68
C ALA A 124 -1.53 -12.79 13.11
N ARG A 125 -2.20 -13.95 13.22
CA ARG A 125 -1.75 -15.21 12.60
C ARG A 125 -1.73 -15.11 11.08
N CYS A 126 -2.75 -14.53 10.46
CA CYS A 126 -2.77 -14.31 9.02
C CYS A 126 -1.58 -13.45 8.57
N ILE A 127 -1.34 -12.33 9.25
CA ILE A 127 -0.22 -11.42 8.96
C ILE A 127 1.13 -12.13 9.15
N ARG A 128 1.30 -12.94 10.21
CA ARG A 128 2.52 -13.73 10.44
C ARG A 128 2.81 -14.70 9.29
N ASN A 129 1.78 -15.26 8.66
CA ASN A 129 1.97 -16.18 7.54
C ASN A 129 2.55 -15.49 6.29
N CYS A 130 2.30 -14.19 6.09
CA CYS A 130 2.94 -13.41 5.02
C CYS A 130 4.48 -13.42 5.15
N PHE A 131 5.01 -13.32 6.37
CA PHE A 131 6.46 -13.29 6.61
C PHE A 131 7.12 -14.66 6.54
N HIS A 132 6.42 -15.72 6.93
CA HIS A 132 6.96 -17.08 6.84
C HIS A 132 7.15 -17.51 5.39
N LEU A 133 6.17 -17.21 4.52
CA LEU A 133 6.25 -17.55 3.10
C LEU A 133 7.35 -16.78 2.37
N GLN A 134 7.60 -15.51 2.71
CA GLN A 134 8.71 -14.74 2.13
C GLN A 134 10.08 -15.33 2.48
N ARG A 135 10.26 -15.88 3.69
CA ARG A 135 11.52 -16.53 4.09
C ARG A 135 11.77 -17.88 3.44
N SER A 136 10.72 -18.57 2.98
CA SER A 136 10.82 -19.86 2.29
C SER A 136 11.04 -19.74 0.79
N ALA A 137 10.87 -18.54 0.22
CA ALA A 137 11.00 -18.26 -1.20
C ALA A 137 12.35 -17.61 -1.60
N GLY A 138 13.25 -17.40 -0.62
CA GLY A 138 14.59 -16.82 -0.79
C GLY A 138 15.71 -17.83 -0.62
#